data_AF-A0A1Z9RV67-F1
#
_entry.id   AF-A0A1Z9RV67-F1
#
_cell.length_a   1.000
_cell.length_b   1.000
_cell.length_c   1.000
_cell.angle_alpha   90.00
_cell.angle_beta   90.00
_cell.angle_gamma   90.00
#
_symmetry.space_group_name_H-M   'P 1'
#
loop_
_entity.id
_entity.type
_entity.pdbx_description
1 polymer ?
#
loop_
_entity_poly.entity_id
_entity_poly.type
_entity_poly.pdbx_seq_one_letter_code
_entity_poly.pdbx_strand_id
1 'polypeptide(L)'
;MNDLVDLLSQNPSYLIVAVVFSVIILFSVAKKLLKITLIAASVFILWIAYTVWTGQEISQEELKGKFLETGEKFKKSAIEKVQKKTEEELIKKIN
;
A
#
# COMPACT_ATOMS: atom_id res chain seq x y z
N MET A 1 4.62 -1.02 27.75
CA MET A 1 5.07 -0.90 26.34
C MET A 1 6.36 -1.67 26.07
N ASN A 2 7.15 -2.01 27.09
CA ASN A 2 8.36 -2.82 26.91
C ASN A 2 8.10 -4.34 27.00
N ASP A 3 6.99 -4.75 27.62
CA ASP A 3 6.70 -6.15 27.96
C ASP A 3 6.61 -7.08 26.75
N LEU A 4 6.10 -6.61 25.61
CA LEU A 4 6.02 -7.41 24.38
C LEU A 4 7.39 -7.63 23.75
N VAL A 5 8.24 -6.61 23.72
CA VAL A 5 9.59 -6.72 23.15
C VAL A 5 10.49 -7.53 24.08
N ASP A 6 10.32 -7.37 25.39
CA ASP A 6 11.03 -8.13 26.42
C ASP A 6 10.64 -9.60 26.38
N LEU A 7 9.34 -9.93 26.31
CA LEU A 7 8.84 -11.31 26.20
C LEU A 7 9.32 -11.99 24.91
N LEU A 8 9.36 -11.26 23.79
CA LEU A 8 9.86 -11.78 22.51
C LEU A 8 11.39 -11.93 22.49
N SER A 9 12.13 -11.10 23.23
CA SER A 9 13.60 -11.13 23.28
C SER A 9 14.18 -12.03 24.38
N GLN A 10 13.39 -12.33 25.42
CA GLN A 10 13.77 -13.23 26.52
C GLN A 10 14.11 -14.63 26.03
N ASN A 11 13.53 -15.06 24.90
CA ASN A 11 13.75 -16.39 24.33
C ASN A 11 13.86 -16.31 22.79
N PRO A 12 15.03 -16.58 22.21
CA PRO A 12 15.30 -16.39 20.77
C PRO A 12 14.40 -17.26 19.86
N SER A 13 13.84 -18.34 20.38
CA SER A 13 12.89 -19.21 19.66
C SER A 13 11.63 -18.46 19.21
N TYR A 14 11.11 -17.52 20.00
CA TYR A 14 9.91 -16.76 19.62
C TYR A 14 10.19 -15.78 18.48
N LEU A 15 11.39 -15.20 18.41
CA LEU A 15 11.80 -14.37 17.28
C LEU A 15 11.84 -15.19 15.98
N ILE A 16 12.38 -16.41 16.03
CA ILE A 16 12.40 -17.30 14.85
C ILE A 16 10.98 -17.59 14.37
N VAL A 17 10.05 -17.91 15.28
CA VAL A 17 8.64 -18.15 14.93
C VAL A 17 7.99 -16.88 14.35
N ALA A 18 8.24 -15.71 14.94
CA ALA A 18 7.71 -14.44 14.46
C ALA A 18 8.21 -14.08 13.05
N VAL A 19 9.50 -14.31 12.77
CA VAL A 19 10.09 -14.10 11.44
C VAL A 19 9.45 -15.04 10.41
N VAL A 20 9.29 -16.32 10.73
CA VAL A 20 8.63 -17.29 9.84
C VAL A 20 7.17 -16.88 9.58
N PHE A 21 6.42 -16.49 10.61
CA PHE A 21 5.06 -15.97 10.45
C PHE A 21 5.01 -14.72 9.57
N SER A 22 5.95 -13.79 9.74
CA SER A 22 6.05 -12.57 8.92
C SER A 22 6.23 -12.91 7.44
N VAL A 23 7.12 -13.85 7.11
CA VAL A 23 7.32 -14.32 5.72
C VAL A 23 6.05 -14.97 5.16
N ILE A 24 5.35 -15.81 5.94
CA ILE A 24 4.10 -16.46 5.50
C ILE A 24 3.02 -15.41 5.20
N ILE A 25 2.85 -14.42 6.07
CA ILE A 25 1.88 -13.34 5.87
C ILE A 25 2.22 -12.54 4.62
N LEU A 26 3.50 -12.19 4.44
CA LEU A 26 3.97 -11.45 3.26
C LEU A 26 3.71 -12.25 1.97
N PHE A 27 3.98 -13.56 1.97
CA PHE A 27 3.74 -14.42 0.82
C PHE A 27 2.24 -14.61 0.53
N SER A 28 1.41 -14.69 1.58
CA SER A 28 -0.05 -14.78 1.46
C SER A 28 -0.65 -13.51 0.84
N VAL A 29 -0.20 -12.33 1.30
CA VAL A 29 -0.60 -11.04 0.73
C VAL A 29 -0.15 -10.94 -0.72
N ALA A 30 1.10 -11.29 -1.03
CA ALA A 30 1.62 -11.29 -2.40
C ALA A 30 0.78 -12.20 -3.32
N LYS A 31 0.50 -13.44 -2.92
CA LYS A 31 -0.34 -14.39 -3.68
C LYS A 31 -1.76 -13.84 -3.92
N LYS A 32 -2.33 -13.16 -2.93
CA LYS A 32 -3.67 -12.56 -3.03
C LYS A 32 -3.67 -11.32 -3.93
N LEU A 33 -2.65 -10.47 -3.83
CA LEU A 33 -2.46 -9.29 -4.68
C LEU A 33 -2.31 -9.67 -6.16
N LEU A 34 -1.59 -10.75 -6.49
CA LEU A 34 -1.47 -11.25 -7.86
C LEU A 34 -2.83 -11.67 -8.42
N LYS A 35 -3.66 -12.36 -7.63
CA LYS A 35 -5.00 -12.79 -8.06
C LYS A 35 -5.94 -11.60 -8.34
N ILE A 36 -5.89 -10.57 -7.50
CA ILE A 36 -6.67 -9.32 -7.70
C ILE A 36 -6.14 -8.56 -8.92
N THR A 37 -4.82 -8.48 -9.09
CA THR A 37 -4.18 -7.83 -10.23
C THR A 37 -4.59 -8.47 -11.55
N LEU A 38 -4.70 -9.81 -11.61
CA LEU A 38 -5.16 -10.50 -12.82
C LEU A 38 -6.60 -10.13 -13.20
N ILE A 39 -7.51 -10.06 -12.23
CA ILE A 39 -8.91 -9.67 -12.48
C ILE A 39 -8.98 -8.21 -12.91
N ALA A 40 -8.26 -7.33 -12.20
CA ALA A 40 -8.19 -5.91 -12.54
C ALA A 40 -7.59 -5.68 -13.93
N ALA A 41 -6.52 -6.41 -14.28
CA ALA A 41 -5.90 -6.36 -15.61
C ALA A 41 -6.87 -6.83 -16.70
N SER A 42 -7.65 -7.88 -16.45
CA SER A 42 -8.68 -8.34 -17.40
C SER A 42 -9.71 -7.25 -17.69
N VAL A 43 -10.24 -6.61 -16.64
CA VAL A 43 -11.17 -5.47 -16.79
C VAL A 43 -10.49 -4.28 -17.47
N PHE A 44 -9.21 -4.04 -17.16
CA PHE A 44 -8.43 -2.94 -17.74
C PHE A 44 -8.21 -3.13 -19.24
N ILE A 45 -7.94 -4.36 -19.70
CA ILE A 45 -7.81 -4.68 -21.13
C ILE A 45 -9.14 -4.45 -21.85
N LEU A 46 -10.27 -4.87 -21.27
CA LEU A 46 -11.60 -4.60 -21.83
C LEU A 46 -11.87 -3.09 -21.94
N TRP A 47 -11.47 -2.32 -20.93
CA TRP A 47 -11.61 -0.87 -20.94
C TRP A 47 -10.76 -0.22 -22.04
N ILE A 48 -9.49 -0.60 -22.19
CA ILE A 48 -8.62 -0.13 -23.28
C ILE A 48 -9.24 -0.47 -24.64
N ALA A 49 -9.73 -1.71 -24.82
CA ALA A 49 -10.35 -2.13 -26.07
C ALA A 49 -11.58 -1.27 -26.41
N TYR A 50 -12.42 -0.97 -25.41
CA TYR A 50 -13.55 -0.04 -25.58
C TYR A 50 -13.08 1.36 -25.98
N THR A 51 -12.08 1.91 -25.29
CA THR A 51 -11.51 3.23 -25.59
C THR A 51 -10.97 3.31 -27.03
N VAL A 52 -10.18 2.32 -27.44
CA VAL A 52 -9.63 2.23 -28.80
C VAL A 52 -10.76 2.15 -29.82
N TRP A 53 -11.80 1.36 -29.55
CA TRP A 53 -12.97 1.26 -30.43
C TRP A 53 -13.74 2.57 -30.56
N THR A 54 -13.86 3.35 -29.48
CA THR A 54 -14.49 4.68 -29.51
C THR A 54 -13.63 5.78 -30.15
N GLY A 55 -12.40 5.46 -30.60
CA GLY A 55 -11.50 6.42 -31.23
C GLY A 55 -10.95 7.48 -30.27
N GLN A 56 -11.02 7.24 -28.96
CA GLN A 56 -10.53 8.19 -27.97
C GLN A 56 -9.00 8.08 -27.90
N GLU A 57 -8.31 9.08 -28.43
CA GLU A 57 -6.85 9.14 -28.44
C GLU A 57 -6.33 9.39 -27.02
N ILE A 58 -6.10 8.31 -26.28
CA ILE A 58 -5.41 8.41 -25.00
C ILE A 58 -3.92 8.59 -25.30
N SER A 59 -3.48 9.84 -25.23
CA SER A 59 -2.06 10.17 -25.36
C SER A 59 -1.27 9.57 -24.18
N GLN A 60 -0.09 9.02 -24.48
CA GLN A 60 0.84 8.46 -23.49
C GLN A 60 1.24 9.52 -22.45
N GLU A 61 1.28 10.79 -22.85
CA GLU A 61 1.60 11.93 -22.00
C GLU A 61 0.49 12.24 -20.99
N GLU A 62 -0.77 12.19 -21.40
CA GLU A 62 -1.89 12.38 -20.49
C GLU A 62 -2.02 11.23 -19.48
N LEU A 63 -1.77 9.98 -19.91
CA LEU A 63 -1.69 8.84 -18.99
C LEU A 63 -0.56 9.01 -17.97
N LYS A 64 0.65 9.35 -18.43
CA LYS A 64 1.79 9.58 -17.53
C LYS A 64 1.53 10.74 -16.59
N GLY A 65 0.97 11.84 -17.07
CA GLY A 65 0.58 12.99 -16.27
C GLY A 65 -0.41 12.62 -15.18
N LYS A 66 -1.50 11.92 -15.53
CA LYS A 66 -2.50 11.44 -14.55
C LYS A 66 -1.93 10.45 -13.55
N PHE A 67 -0.99 9.59 -13.98
CA PHE A 67 -0.33 8.63 -13.09
C PHE A 67 0.60 9.33 -12.09
N LEU A 68 1.39 10.30 -12.56
CA LEU A 68 2.25 11.12 -11.71
C LEU A 68 1.44 11.97 -10.74
N GLU A 69 0.39 12.64 -11.21
CA GLU A 69 -0.46 13.49 -10.37
C GLU A 69 -1.20 12.66 -9.30
N THR A 70 -1.67 11.46 -9.66
CA THR A 70 -2.26 10.52 -8.71
C THR A 70 -1.22 10.05 -7.69
N GLY A 71 0.02 9.75 -8.14
CA GLY A 71 1.13 9.40 -7.27
C GLY A 71 1.50 10.52 -6.28
N GLU A 72 1.57 11.76 -6.76
CA GLU A 72 1.81 12.94 -5.92
C GLU A 72 0.69 13.18 -4.93
N LYS A 73 -0.58 13.10 -5.36
CA LYS A 73 -1.73 13.20 -4.44
C LYS A 73 -1.69 12.14 -3.37
N PHE A 74 -1.37 10.89 -3.72
CA PHE A 74 -1.27 9.80 -2.76
C PHE A 74 -0.13 10.03 -1.75
N LYS A 75 1.03 10.47 -2.23
CA LYS A 75 2.18 10.82 -1.39
C LYS A 75 1.83 11.97 -0.44
N LYS A 76 1.21 13.03 -0.95
CA LYS A 76 0.81 14.20 -0.15
C LYS A 76 -0.25 13.83 0.89
N SER A 77 -1.26 13.04 0.52
CA SER A 77 -2.28 12.55 1.47
C SER A 77 -1.72 11.61 2.53
N ALA A 78 -0.74 10.76 2.18
CA ALA A 78 -0.07 9.92 3.15
C ALA A 78 0.74 10.75 4.15
N ILE A 79 1.52 11.73 3.66
CA ILE A 79 2.29 12.64 4.51
C ILE A 79 1.35 13.46 5.42
N GLU A 80 0.26 14.02 4.88
CA GLU A 80 -0.68 14.81 5.66
C GLU A 80 -1.37 13.98 6.74
N LYS A 81 -1.75 12.72 6.46
CA LYS A 81 -2.33 11.83 7.47
C LYS A 81 -1.35 11.49 8.59
N VAL A 82 -0.07 11.28 8.25
CA VAL A 82 0.99 11.02 9.24
C VAL A 82 1.24 12.27 10.09
N GLN A 83 1.28 13.44 9.45
CA GLN A 83 1.53 14.71 10.12
C GLN A 83 0.37 15.08 11.06
N LYS A 84 -0.88 14.99 10.60
CA LYS A 84 -2.06 15.22 11.44
C LYS A 84 -2.11 14.28 12.65
N LYS A 85 -1.84 12.99 12.46
CA LYS A 85 -1.78 12.05 13.60
C LYS A 85 -0.67 12.42 14.58
N THR A 86 0.48 12.86 14.08
CA THR A 86 1.60 13.29 14.94
C THR A 86 1.23 14.55 15.73
N GLU A 87 0.61 15.54 15.08
CA GLU A 87 0.15 16.77 15.75
C GLU A 87 -0.95 16.50 16.79
N GLU A 88 -1.92 15.65 16.47
CA GLU A 88 -2.97 15.23 17.43
C GLU A 88 -2.39 14.50 18.66
N GLU A 89 -1.38 13.64 18.48
CA GLU A 89 -0.70 12.96 19.59
C GLU A 89 0.16 13.92 20.43
N LEU A 90 0.78 14.93 19.81
CA LEU A 90 1.61 15.90 20.54
C LEU A 90 0.75 16.86 21.37
N ILE A 91 -0.37 17.33 20.83
CA ILE A 91 -1.31 18.20 21.55
C ILE A 91 -1.92 17.47 22.74
N LYS A 92 -2.25 16.17 22.60
CA LYS A 92 -2.72 15.32 23.71
C LYS A 92 -1.69 15.04 24.80
N LYS A 93 -0.39 15.17 24.50
CA LYS A 93 0.70 14.94 25.46
C LYS A 93 1.12 16.21 26.21
N ILE A 94 0.78 17.37 25.68
CA ILE A 94 1.15 18.70 26.22
C ILE A 94 0.05 19.25 27.16
N ASN A 95 -1.21 18.82 27.00
CA ASN A 95 -2.33 19.12 27.90
C ASN A 95 -2.63 17.95 28.84
#